data_AF-A0A971MTB2-F1
#
_entry.id   AF-A0A971MTB2-F1
#
_cell.length_a   1.000
_cell.length_b   1.000
_cell.length_c   1.000
_cell.angle_alpha   90.00
_cell.angle_beta   90.00
_cell.angle_gamma   90.00
#
_symmetry.space_group_name_H-M   'P 1'
#
loop_
_entity.id
_entity.type
_entity.pdbx_description
1 polymer ?
#
loop_
_entity_poly.entity_id
_entity_poly.type
_entity_poly.pdbx_seq_one_letter_code
_entity_poly.pdbx_strand_id
1 'polypeptide(L)'
;MKKIFIAVLAVLLLTSVPSHAFNGKKFDAVVTNTTQDGQRTIVTLKDRNNKIFKVIYQDEAMLDKVASKINKYKNEFFGWQEILYTDISFMVFDNYLEVIIIPQKVPHNQTDLAKAVPAGITMMSPPGLDKMHYDFRIIKDDYFLRIEGDYLNEMELIAKLCTAYDYPSAHLRQNQPSTVSVSDGSDSGTDERTRLALIYLLNEDWNGRPKSVPPEIINEVIELKVNNPWMSKNDLWKVLKKEKVKLTKKELELILIIYFNEFEY
;
A
#
# COMPACT_ATOMS: atom_id res chain seq x y z
N MET A 1 -11.21 63.94 33.61
CA MET A 1 -11.74 63.15 32.48
C MET A 1 -10.66 62.20 31.92
N LYS A 2 -10.28 61.13 32.65
CA LYS A 2 -9.27 60.16 32.17
C LYS A 2 -9.34 58.78 32.83
N LYS A 3 -10.42 58.46 33.56
CA LYS A 3 -10.56 57.20 34.33
C LYS A 3 -11.78 56.35 33.94
N ILE A 4 -12.53 56.72 32.90
CA ILE A 4 -13.77 56.01 32.50
C ILE A 4 -13.55 55.13 31.24
N PHE A 5 -12.44 55.28 30.53
CA PHE A 5 -12.22 54.57 29.25
C PHE A 5 -11.58 53.19 29.33
N ILE A 6 -11.17 52.73 30.53
CA ILE A 6 -10.47 51.44 30.68
C ILE A 6 -11.44 50.30 31.04
N ALA A 7 -12.67 50.60 31.47
CA ALA A 7 -13.64 49.57 31.87
C ALA A 7 -14.45 48.96 30.70
N VAL A 8 -14.41 49.55 29.49
CA VAL A 8 -15.22 49.07 28.35
C VAL A 8 -14.41 48.17 27.41
N LEU A 9 -13.08 48.23 27.42
CA LEU A 9 -12.23 47.42 26.53
C LEU A 9 -11.88 46.04 27.09
N ALA A 10 -12.09 45.80 28.39
CA ALA A 10 -11.82 44.50 29.02
C ALA A 10 -13.00 43.51 28.92
N VAL A 11 -14.15 43.94 28.42
CA VAL A 11 -15.37 43.10 28.29
C VAL A 11 -15.54 42.50 26.89
N LEU A 12 -14.75 42.95 25.90
CA LEU A 12 -14.88 42.54 24.49
C LEU A 12 -13.93 41.42 24.04
N LEU A 13 -13.14 40.83 24.95
CA LEU A 13 -12.28 39.67 24.67
C LEU A 13 -12.87 38.33 25.14
N LEU A 14 -14.17 38.31 25.49
CA LEU A 14 -14.97 37.08 25.58
C LEU A 14 -15.69 36.83 24.26
N THR A 15 -14.97 36.87 23.14
CA THR A 15 -15.45 36.18 21.94
C THR A 15 -15.28 34.70 22.22
N SER A 16 -16.32 34.10 22.79
CA SER A 16 -16.54 32.67 22.80
C SER A 16 -16.39 32.18 21.36
N VAL A 17 -15.21 31.68 21.01
CA VAL A 17 -15.08 30.78 19.87
C VAL A 17 -16.11 29.70 20.16
N PRO A 18 -17.11 29.46 19.29
CA PRO A 18 -17.97 28.32 19.46
C PRO A 18 -17.07 27.10 19.35
N SER A 19 -16.62 26.60 20.50
CA SER A 19 -16.17 25.24 20.66
C SER A 19 -17.41 24.41 20.38
N HIS A 20 -17.67 24.14 19.11
CA HIS A 20 -18.48 23.01 18.69
C HIS A 20 -17.75 21.79 19.25
N ALA A 21 -18.10 21.45 20.49
CA ALA A 21 -17.54 20.31 21.17
C ALA A 21 -17.92 19.11 20.34
N PHE A 22 -16.92 18.49 19.71
CA PHE A 22 -17.11 17.30 18.91
C PHE A 22 -17.93 16.28 19.67
N ASN A 23 -19.06 15.86 19.11
CA ASN A 23 -19.93 14.91 19.77
C ASN A 23 -19.47 13.48 19.47
N GLY A 24 -18.68 12.90 20.38
CA GLY A 24 -18.22 11.51 20.31
C GLY A 24 -19.33 10.46 20.37
N LYS A 25 -20.58 10.82 20.72
CA LYS A 25 -21.70 9.86 20.83
C LYS A 25 -21.96 9.12 19.52
N LYS A 26 -21.70 9.75 18.37
CA LYS A 26 -21.87 9.09 17.06
C LYS A 26 -20.92 7.89 16.87
N PHE A 27 -19.87 7.79 17.71
CA PHE A 27 -18.91 6.69 17.71
C PHE A 27 -19.00 5.76 18.93
N ASP A 28 -20.07 5.86 19.73
CA ASP A 28 -20.19 5.19 21.03
C ASP A 28 -18.98 5.42 21.95
N ALA A 29 -18.39 6.62 21.87
CA ALA A 29 -17.15 6.97 22.54
C ALA A 29 -17.21 8.37 23.17
N VAL A 30 -16.29 8.62 24.11
CA VAL A 30 -16.07 9.93 24.70
C VAL A 30 -14.81 10.55 24.11
N VAL A 31 -14.85 11.87 23.88
CA VAL A 31 -13.67 12.62 23.43
C VAL A 31 -12.73 12.77 24.61
N THR A 32 -11.48 12.35 24.44
CA THR A 32 -10.44 12.53 25.45
C THR A 32 -9.48 13.66 25.09
N ASN A 33 -9.27 13.90 23.80
CA ASN A 33 -8.44 14.99 23.31
C ASN A 33 -8.90 15.43 21.91
N THR A 34 -8.78 16.71 21.62
CA THR A 34 -8.96 17.27 20.28
C THR A 34 -7.78 18.18 19.97
N THR A 35 -7.16 18.00 18.81
CA THR A 35 -6.02 18.78 18.35
C THR A 35 -6.26 19.24 16.92
N GLN A 36 -5.80 20.45 16.60
CA GLN A 36 -5.79 20.97 15.22
C GLN A 36 -4.38 20.79 14.64
N ASP A 37 -4.30 20.23 13.44
CA ASP A 37 -3.08 20.08 12.65
C ASP A 37 -3.32 20.63 11.25
N GLY A 38 -2.93 21.89 11.03
CA GLY A 38 -3.23 22.63 9.82
C GLY A 38 -4.74 22.77 9.59
N GLN A 39 -5.26 22.15 8.53
CA GLN A 39 -6.69 22.13 8.21
C GLN A 39 -7.42 20.89 8.77
N ARG A 40 -6.70 19.98 9.44
CA ARG A 40 -7.24 18.73 9.94
C ARG A 40 -7.53 18.82 11.43
N THR A 41 -8.69 18.33 11.82
CA THR A 41 -9.03 18.08 13.21
C THR A 41 -8.70 16.62 13.55
N ILE A 42 -7.92 16.42 14.61
CA ILE A 42 -7.59 15.11 15.17
C ILE A 42 -8.34 14.95 16.48
N VAL A 43 -9.26 13.99 16.55
CA VAL A 43 -10.01 13.67 17.75
C VAL A 43 -9.57 12.31 18.28
N THR A 44 -9.06 12.29 19.50
CA THR A 44 -8.79 11.05 20.23
C THR A 44 -10.05 10.67 21.02
N LEU A 45 -10.52 9.46 20.79
CA LEU A 45 -11.75 8.92 21.33
C LEU A 45 -11.44 7.69 22.19
N LYS A 46 -12.21 7.54 23.27
CA LYS A 46 -12.17 6.37 24.14
C LYS A 46 -13.55 5.73 24.20
N ASP A 47 -13.63 4.46 23.85
CA ASP A 47 -14.90 3.73 23.87
C ASP A 47 -15.29 3.29 25.30
N ARG A 48 -16.44 2.61 25.41
CA ARG A 48 -16.96 2.10 26.69
C ARG A 48 -16.07 1.00 27.31
N ASN A 49 -15.26 0.33 26.51
CA ASN A 49 -14.32 -0.72 26.94
C ASN A 49 -12.92 -0.15 27.22
N ASN A 50 -12.78 1.17 27.31
CA ASN A 50 -11.53 1.90 27.48
C ASN A 50 -10.52 1.76 26.33
N LYS A 51 -10.94 1.27 25.17
CA LYS A 51 -10.11 1.21 23.96
C LYS A 51 -10.05 2.59 23.31
N ILE A 52 -8.85 2.97 22.86
CA ILE A 52 -8.56 4.29 22.30
C ILE A 52 -8.40 4.17 20.79
N PHE A 53 -8.94 5.13 20.06
CA PHE A 53 -8.77 5.29 18.62
C PHE A 53 -8.81 6.77 18.25
N LYS A 54 -8.31 7.11 17.07
CA LYS A 54 -8.32 8.48 16.55
C LYS A 54 -9.23 8.58 15.33
N VAL A 55 -9.86 9.74 15.20
CA VAL A 55 -10.58 10.15 13.99
C VAL A 55 -9.98 11.46 13.53
N ILE A 56 -9.48 11.47 12.30
CA ILE A 56 -8.79 12.60 11.66
C ILE A 56 -9.66 13.02 10.48
N TYR A 57 -10.10 14.27 10.45
CA TYR A 57 -10.99 14.77 9.40
C TYR A 57 -10.78 16.25 9.14
N GLN A 58 -11.17 16.70 7.95
CA GLN A 58 -11.20 18.12 7.58
C GLN A 58 -12.64 18.62 7.40
N ASP A 59 -13.54 17.79 6.87
CA ASP A 59 -14.95 18.11 6.65
C ASP A 59 -15.86 17.27 7.57
N GLU A 60 -16.62 17.93 8.44
CA GLU A 60 -17.59 17.27 9.34
C GLU A 60 -18.72 16.57 8.58
N ALA A 61 -19.16 17.11 7.44
CA ALA A 61 -20.22 16.48 6.65
C ALA A 61 -19.75 15.15 6.06
N MET A 62 -18.48 15.07 5.63
CA MET A 62 -17.88 13.82 5.19
C MET A 62 -17.69 12.84 6.35
N LEU A 63 -17.27 13.32 7.51
CA LEU A 63 -17.19 12.49 8.72
C LEU A 63 -18.54 11.83 9.04
N ASP A 64 -19.62 12.60 8.99
CA ASP A 64 -20.97 12.08 9.28
C ASP A 64 -21.38 10.99 8.29
N LYS A 65 -21.03 11.12 7.01
CA LYS A 65 -21.31 10.09 6.00
C LYS A 65 -20.58 8.78 6.26
N VAL A 66 -19.37 8.82 6.83
CA VAL A 66 -18.56 7.61 7.08
C VAL A 66 -18.64 7.11 8.53
N ALA A 67 -19.41 7.77 9.41
CA ALA A 67 -19.42 7.45 10.84
C ALA A 67 -19.87 6.02 11.15
N SER A 68 -20.89 5.52 10.45
CA SER A 68 -21.35 4.13 10.59
C SER A 68 -20.26 3.11 10.20
N LYS A 69 -19.51 3.43 9.13
CA LYS A 69 -18.39 2.63 8.65
C LYS A 69 -17.24 2.61 9.65
N ILE A 70 -16.90 3.76 10.23
CA ILE A 70 -15.91 3.86 11.32
C ILE A 70 -16.35 2.98 12.49
N ASN A 71 -17.61 3.03 12.94
CA ASN A 71 -18.08 2.18 14.04
C ASN A 71 -17.98 0.69 13.74
N LYS A 72 -18.39 0.27 12.53
CA LYS A 72 -18.30 -1.12 12.08
C LYS A 72 -16.86 -1.62 12.18
N TYR A 73 -15.92 -0.94 11.52
CA TYR A 73 -14.53 -1.39 11.46
C TYR A 73 -13.77 -1.18 12.77
N LYS A 74 -14.09 -0.13 13.55
CA LYS A 74 -13.58 0.01 14.92
C LYS A 74 -13.92 -1.21 15.77
N ASN A 75 -15.19 -1.63 15.77
CA ASN A 75 -15.61 -2.79 16.56
C ASN A 75 -14.98 -4.10 16.06
N GLU A 76 -14.86 -4.25 14.73
CA GLU A 76 -14.17 -5.37 14.08
C GLU A 76 -12.70 -5.46 14.54
N PHE A 77 -11.93 -4.37 14.39
CA PHE A 77 -10.51 -4.34 14.77
C PHE A 77 -10.32 -4.44 16.28
N PHE A 78 -11.26 -3.94 17.07
CA PHE A 78 -11.26 -4.16 18.51
C PHE A 78 -11.55 -5.63 18.88
N GLY A 79 -12.11 -6.43 17.97
CA GLY A 79 -12.30 -7.86 18.14
C GLY A 79 -11.07 -8.70 17.85
N TRP A 80 -10.01 -8.11 17.30
CA TRP A 80 -8.78 -8.81 16.94
C TRP A 80 -8.09 -9.45 18.16
N GLN A 81 -7.60 -10.66 17.98
CA GLN A 81 -6.99 -11.47 19.04
C GLN A 81 -5.51 -11.73 18.83
N GLU A 82 -5.08 -11.84 17.58
CA GLU A 82 -3.74 -12.27 17.19
C GLU A 82 -2.86 -11.07 16.80
N ILE A 83 -3.44 -10.03 16.20
CA ILE A 83 -2.79 -8.73 15.99
C ILE A 83 -3.12 -7.83 17.18
N LEU A 84 -2.17 -7.74 18.12
CA LEU A 84 -2.21 -6.69 19.14
C LEU A 84 -1.71 -5.39 18.53
N TYR A 85 -2.41 -4.29 18.78
CA TYR A 85 -2.12 -2.97 18.20
C TYR A 85 -1.98 -1.90 19.28
N THR A 86 -1.20 -0.86 18.99
CA THR A 86 -1.04 0.30 19.88
C THR A 86 -1.97 1.46 19.52
N ASP A 87 -2.26 1.64 18.23
CA ASP A 87 -3.04 2.77 17.73
C ASP A 87 -3.89 2.33 16.53
N ILE A 88 -5.12 2.86 16.46
CA ILE A 88 -5.98 2.80 15.29
C ILE A 88 -6.40 4.22 14.95
N SER A 89 -6.06 4.65 13.75
CA SER A 89 -6.36 5.99 13.25
C SER A 89 -7.24 5.90 12.02
N PHE A 90 -8.45 6.46 12.11
CA PHE A 90 -9.39 6.60 11.00
C PHE A 90 -9.19 7.98 10.37
N MET A 91 -8.77 8.02 9.11
CA MET A 91 -8.53 9.24 8.35
C MET A 91 -9.64 9.41 7.31
N VAL A 92 -10.41 10.48 7.46
CA VAL A 92 -11.54 10.80 6.60
C VAL A 92 -11.08 11.76 5.51
N PHE A 93 -11.13 11.27 4.27
CA PHE A 93 -10.87 12.05 3.07
C PHE A 93 -12.19 12.31 2.32
N ASP A 94 -12.12 13.17 1.30
CA ASP A 94 -13.28 13.62 0.53
C ASP A 94 -14.07 12.47 -0.13
N ASN A 95 -13.40 11.36 -0.44
CA ASN A 95 -13.99 10.26 -1.19
C ASN A 95 -13.67 8.87 -0.63
N TYR A 96 -12.82 8.72 0.38
CA TYR A 96 -12.56 7.43 1.00
C TYR A 96 -12.28 7.55 2.48
N LEU A 97 -12.42 6.42 3.18
CA LEU A 97 -11.97 6.25 4.55
C LEU A 97 -10.67 5.45 4.52
N GLU A 98 -9.60 6.00 5.07
CA GLU A 98 -8.36 5.26 5.33
C GLU A 98 -8.28 4.90 6.81
N VAL A 99 -7.73 3.74 7.12
CA VAL A 99 -7.46 3.30 8.48
C VAL A 99 -6.01 2.87 8.55
N ILE A 100 -5.28 3.40 9.52
CA ILE A 100 -3.92 2.98 9.83
C ILE A 100 -3.95 2.29 11.19
N ILE A 101 -3.50 1.04 11.23
CA ILE A 101 -3.40 0.23 12.45
C ILE A 101 -1.92 -0.02 12.71
N ILE A 102 -1.43 0.43 13.87
CA ILE A 102 -0.04 0.24 14.26
C ILE A 102 0.07 -1.04 15.09
N PRO A 103 0.65 -2.13 14.55
CA PRO A 103 0.79 -3.37 15.30
C PRO A 103 1.80 -3.17 16.44
N GLN A 104 1.43 -3.67 17.61
CA GLN A 104 2.30 -3.80 18.77
C GLN A 104 2.99 -5.17 18.77
N LYS A 105 2.22 -6.22 18.47
CA LYS A 105 2.68 -7.60 18.53
C LYS A 105 1.86 -8.45 17.57
N VAL A 106 2.55 -9.23 16.76
CA VAL A 106 1.97 -10.22 15.85
C VAL A 106 2.80 -11.51 15.98
N PRO A 107 2.44 -12.41 16.89
CA PRO A 107 3.22 -13.62 17.16
C PRO A 107 3.21 -14.57 15.96
N HIS A 108 4.39 -15.01 15.51
CA HIS A 108 4.52 -15.99 14.43
C HIS A 108 5.83 -16.77 14.54
N ASN A 109 5.79 -18.10 14.69
CA ASN A 109 6.97 -18.97 14.68
C ASN A 109 8.17 -18.43 15.51
N GLN A 110 7.93 -18.12 16.79
CA GLN A 110 8.90 -17.53 17.74
C GLN A 110 9.40 -16.11 17.39
N THR A 111 8.93 -15.53 16.30
CA THR A 111 9.21 -14.17 15.86
C THR A 111 7.99 -13.28 16.10
N ASP A 112 8.22 -11.98 16.28
CA ASP A 112 7.16 -10.98 16.33
C ASP A 112 7.18 -10.16 15.03
N LEU A 113 6.13 -10.32 14.23
CA LEU A 113 6.03 -9.68 12.91
C LEU A 113 5.66 -8.19 13.00
N ALA A 114 5.29 -7.65 14.17
CA ALA A 114 4.97 -6.23 14.29
C ALA A 114 6.13 -5.33 13.80
N LYS A 115 7.38 -5.74 14.05
CA LYS A 115 8.58 -5.02 13.60
C LYS A 115 8.80 -5.08 12.08
N ALA A 116 8.21 -6.05 11.41
CA ALA A 116 8.28 -6.17 9.96
C ALA A 116 7.35 -5.18 9.25
N VAL A 117 6.43 -4.51 9.96
CA VAL A 117 5.40 -3.62 9.39
C VAL A 117 5.67 -2.15 9.77
N PRO A 118 6.66 -1.47 9.16
CA PRO A 118 7.18 -0.18 9.66
C PRO A 118 6.16 0.97 9.61
N ALA A 119 5.25 0.98 8.63
CA ALA A 119 4.24 2.02 8.46
C ALA A 119 2.88 1.64 9.08
N GLY A 120 2.79 0.46 9.70
CA GLY A 120 1.51 -0.14 10.11
C GLY A 120 0.76 -0.79 8.96
N ILE A 121 -0.41 -1.34 9.30
CA ILE A 121 -1.35 -1.95 8.36
C ILE A 121 -2.29 -0.84 7.90
N THR A 122 -2.15 -0.43 6.64
CA THR A 122 -3.04 0.53 6.00
C THR A 122 -4.19 -0.19 5.34
N MET A 123 -5.41 0.30 5.58
CA MET A 123 -6.64 -0.14 4.96
C MET A 123 -7.38 1.04 4.35
N MET A 124 -8.03 0.81 3.22
CA MET A 124 -8.78 1.82 2.48
C MET A 124 -10.18 1.28 2.18
N SER A 125 -11.19 2.12 2.39
CA SER A 125 -12.55 1.86 1.97
C SER A 125 -12.99 2.89 0.93
N PRO A 126 -13.06 2.50 -0.35
CA PRO A 126 -13.52 3.37 -1.43
C PRO A 126 -14.96 3.88 -1.21
N PRO A 127 -15.37 4.95 -1.93
CA PRO A 127 -16.73 5.47 -1.83
C PRO A 127 -17.73 4.45 -2.35
N GLY A 128 -18.89 4.35 -1.69
CA GLY A 128 -20.00 3.49 -2.14
C GLY A 128 -19.80 1.98 -1.95
N LEU A 129 -18.61 1.53 -1.57
CA LEU A 129 -18.34 0.13 -1.24
C LEU A 129 -18.25 -0.06 0.28
N ASP A 130 -18.92 -1.06 0.81
CA ASP A 130 -18.79 -1.47 2.21
C ASP A 130 -17.76 -2.60 2.37
N LYS A 131 -16.57 -2.36 1.83
CA LYS A 131 -15.41 -3.26 1.91
C LYS A 131 -14.17 -2.47 2.31
N MET A 132 -13.26 -3.13 3.03
CA MET A 132 -11.91 -2.63 3.30
C MET A 132 -10.94 -3.39 2.42
N HIS A 133 -10.00 -2.66 1.84
CA HIS A 133 -8.89 -3.19 1.08
C HIS A 133 -7.62 -2.80 1.82
N TYR A 134 -6.78 -3.77 2.18
CA TYR A 134 -5.49 -3.47 2.81
C TYR A 134 -4.41 -3.35 1.74
N ASP A 135 -3.50 -2.41 1.94
CA ASP A 135 -2.31 -2.22 1.12
C ASP A 135 -1.20 -1.64 2.00
N PHE A 136 -0.26 -2.49 2.39
CA PHE A 136 0.85 -2.09 3.24
C PHE A 136 2.11 -2.82 2.85
N ARG A 137 3.23 -2.38 3.41
CA ARG A 137 4.54 -2.97 3.14
C ARG A 137 5.10 -3.66 4.36
N ILE A 138 5.81 -4.76 4.11
CA ILE A 138 6.65 -5.40 5.11
C ILE A 138 8.10 -5.44 4.68
N ILE A 139 8.99 -5.48 5.67
CA ILE A 139 10.44 -5.61 5.49
C ILE A 139 10.90 -6.90 6.14
N LYS A 140 11.61 -7.73 5.37
CA LYS A 140 12.26 -8.95 5.86
C LYS A 140 13.64 -9.06 5.23
N ASP A 141 14.68 -8.91 6.03
CA ASP A 141 16.06 -8.88 5.57
C ASP A 141 16.22 -7.81 4.46
N ASP A 142 16.60 -8.19 3.24
CA ASP A 142 16.71 -7.27 2.09
C ASP A 142 15.43 -7.18 1.24
N TYR A 143 14.34 -7.83 1.66
CA TYR A 143 13.08 -7.85 0.92
C TYR A 143 12.11 -6.75 1.39
N PHE A 144 11.60 -5.98 0.43
CA PHE A 144 10.49 -5.04 0.60
C PHE A 144 9.26 -5.60 -0.11
N LEU A 145 8.28 -6.08 0.65
CA LEU A 145 7.13 -6.79 0.11
C LEU A 145 5.87 -5.94 0.27
N ARG A 146 5.08 -5.80 -0.81
CA ARG A 146 3.72 -5.26 -0.74
C ARG A 146 2.76 -6.39 -0.38
N ILE A 147 1.86 -6.13 0.56
CA ILE A 147 0.78 -7.01 0.97
C ILE A 147 -0.51 -6.29 0.66
N GLU A 148 -1.26 -6.81 -0.30
CA GLU A 148 -2.47 -6.20 -0.86
C GLU A 148 -3.63 -7.19 -0.89
N GLY A 149 -4.86 -6.69 -0.80
CA GLY A 149 -6.08 -7.47 -1.01
C GLY A 149 -7.26 -7.02 -0.15
N ASP A 150 -8.39 -7.67 -0.37
CA ASP A 150 -9.61 -7.37 0.38
C ASP A 150 -9.55 -7.96 1.80
N TYR A 151 -9.90 -7.15 2.79
CA TYR A 151 -10.04 -7.59 4.17
C TYR A 151 -11.35 -8.37 4.33
N LEU A 152 -11.23 -9.66 4.62
CA LEU A 152 -12.35 -10.52 4.98
C LEU A 152 -12.46 -10.72 6.50
N ASN A 153 -11.33 -11.03 7.14
CA ASN A 153 -11.21 -11.22 8.58
C ASN A 153 -9.73 -11.16 9.01
N GLU A 154 -9.50 -11.10 10.31
CA GLU A 154 -8.16 -11.06 10.92
C GLU A 154 -7.29 -12.26 10.50
N MET A 155 -7.84 -13.48 10.55
CA MET A 155 -7.08 -14.70 10.31
C MET A 155 -6.54 -14.78 8.89
N GLU A 156 -7.31 -14.34 7.89
CA GLU A 156 -6.85 -14.29 6.51
C GLU A 156 -5.78 -13.23 6.27
N LEU A 157 -5.90 -12.07 6.91
CA LEU A 157 -4.88 -11.03 6.87
C LEU A 157 -3.56 -11.55 7.46
N ILE A 158 -3.62 -12.24 8.60
CA ILE A 158 -2.46 -12.84 9.24
C ILE A 158 -1.87 -13.94 8.37
N ALA A 159 -2.69 -14.84 7.82
CA ALA A 159 -2.20 -15.91 6.95
C ALA A 159 -1.41 -15.34 5.77
N LYS A 160 -1.90 -14.25 5.15
CA LYS A 160 -1.17 -13.56 4.08
C LYS A 160 0.12 -12.89 4.57
N LEU A 161 0.08 -12.23 5.73
CA LEU A 161 1.26 -11.63 6.35
C LEU A 161 2.34 -12.67 6.65
N CYS A 162 1.98 -13.76 7.34
CA CYS A 162 2.88 -14.86 7.67
C CYS A 162 3.44 -15.54 6.42
N THR A 163 2.60 -15.80 5.41
CA THR A 163 3.03 -16.41 4.15
C THR A 163 4.04 -15.51 3.42
N ALA A 164 3.76 -14.20 3.33
CA ALA A 164 4.67 -13.24 2.73
C ALA A 164 6.01 -13.16 3.49
N TYR A 165 5.96 -13.24 4.81
CA TYR A 165 7.13 -13.18 5.68
C TYR A 165 8.00 -14.44 5.63
N ASP A 166 7.38 -15.62 5.65
CA ASP A 166 8.09 -16.92 5.64
C ASP A 166 8.64 -17.25 4.25
N TYR A 167 7.94 -16.82 3.19
CA TYR A 167 8.28 -17.12 1.80
C TYR A 167 8.42 -15.84 0.95
N PRO A 168 9.34 -14.91 1.30
CA PRO A 168 9.42 -13.58 0.68
C PRO A 168 9.68 -13.65 -0.83
N SER A 169 10.55 -14.56 -1.26
CA SER A 169 10.85 -14.78 -2.68
C SER A 169 9.68 -15.38 -3.47
N ALA A 170 8.86 -16.25 -2.85
CA ALA A 170 7.68 -16.80 -3.50
C ALA A 170 6.56 -15.77 -3.60
N HIS A 171 6.37 -14.97 -2.54
CA HIS A 171 5.40 -13.87 -2.51
C HIS A 171 5.71 -12.80 -3.56
N LEU A 172 7.00 -12.46 -3.76
CA LEU A 172 7.41 -11.58 -4.85
C LEU A 172 7.09 -12.16 -6.22
N ARG A 173 7.25 -13.47 -6.44
CA ARG A 173 6.92 -14.09 -7.74
C ARG A 173 5.42 -14.19 -7.99
N GLN A 174 4.62 -14.40 -6.94
CA GLN A 174 3.17 -14.52 -7.05
C GLN A 174 2.49 -13.15 -7.24
N ASN A 175 3.05 -12.10 -6.63
CA ASN A 175 2.56 -10.73 -6.71
C ASN A 175 3.40 -9.83 -7.63
N GLN A 176 4.41 -10.40 -8.29
CA GLN A 176 4.78 -9.92 -9.61
C GLN A 176 3.48 -9.97 -10.42
N PRO A 177 3.12 -8.91 -11.17
CA PRO A 177 2.08 -9.05 -12.17
C PRO A 177 2.49 -10.30 -12.94
N SER A 178 1.64 -11.32 -12.86
CA SER A 178 1.85 -12.53 -13.62
C SER A 178 2.29 -12.06 -15.00
N THR A 179 3.38 -12.62 -15.52
CA THR A 179 3.45 -12.82 -16.96
C THR A 179 2.21 -13.63 -17.29
N VAL A 180 1.08 -12.94 -17.45
CA VAL A 180 -0.23 -13.53 -17.69
C VAL A 180 -0.09 -14.16 -19.05
N SER A 181 -0.05 -15.48 -19.03
CA SER A 181 -0.52 -16.31 -20.13
C SER A 181 -1.74 -15.65 -20.76
N VAL A 182 -1.54 -15.21 -22.00
CA VAL A 182 -2.54 -14.68 -22.92
C VAL A 182 -3.68 -15.68 -23.05
N SER A 183 -4.67 -15.59 -22.17
CA SER A 183 -5.99 -16.19 -22.32
C SER A 183 -6.94 -15.56 -21.31
N ASP A 184 -7.33 -14.32 -21.54
CA ASP A 184 -8.74 -14.00 -21.66
C ASP A 184 -8.90 -12.56 -22.19
N GLY A 185 -9.76 -12.45 -23.19
CA GLY A 185 -9.86 -11.28 -24.05
C GLY A 185 -10.41 -10.06 -23.31
N SER A 186 -9.53 -9.13 -22.94
CA SER A 186 -9.71 -7.69 -23.12
C SER A 186 -8.45 -6.98 -22.65
N ASP A 187 -7.77 -6.30 -23.59
CA ASP A 187 -6.65 -5.35 -23.37
C ASP A 187 -5.20 -5.89 -23.21
N SER A 188 -4.85 -7.03 -23.82
CA SER A 188 -3.46 -7.53 -23.85
C SER A 188 -2.54 -6.83 -24.87
N GLY A 189 -3.10 -6.07 -25.81
CA GLY A 189 -2.32 -5.41 -26.87
C GLY A 189 -1.49 -4.22 -26.37
N THR A 190 -1.88 -3.63 -25.24
CA THR A 190 -1.30 -2.37 -24.74
C THR A 190 -0.03 -2.63 -23.91
N ASP A 191 0.03 -3.73 -23.15
CA ASP A 191 1.21 -4.08 -22.33
C ASP A 191 2.39 -4.57 -23.20
N GLU A 192 2.14 -5.49 -24.13
CA GLU A 192 3.20 -6.01 -25.01
C GLU A 192 3.80 -4.91 -25.91
N ARG A 193 2.95 -4.05 -26.47
CA ARG A 193 3.42 -2.89 -27.24
C ARG A 193 4.26 -1.95 -26.40
N THR A 194 3.91 -1.77 -25.12
CA THR A 194 4.69 -0.96 -24.18
C THR A 194 6.06 -1.58 -23.91
N ARG A 195 6.13 -2.89 -23.65
CA ARG A 195 7.40 -3.60 -23.42
C ARG A 195 8.32 -3.57 -24.65
N LEU A 196 7.77 -3.78 -25.84
CA LEU A 196 8.50 -3.68 -27.10
C LEU A 196 8.98 -2.24 -27.35
N ALA A 197 8.15 -1.23 -27.04
CA ALA A 197 8.54 0.18 -27.14
C ALA A 197 9.68 0.53 -26.16
N LEU A 198 9.66 -0.03 -24.95
CA LEU A 198 10.73 0.16 -23.96
C LEU A 198 12.04 -0.51 -24.41
N ILE A 199 11.98 -1.74 -24.92
CA ILE A 199 13.18 -2.39 -25.51
C ILE A 199 13.74 -1.54 -26.65
N TYR A 200 12.88 -1.07 -27.56
CA TYR A 200 13.31 -0.22 -28.67
C TYR A 200 13.97 1.07 -28.18
N LEU A 201 13.34 1.77 -27.23
CA LEU A 201 13.83 3.04 -26.69
C LEU A 201 15.16 2.89 -25.96
N LEU A 202 15.33 1.81 -25.17
CA LEU A 202 16.50 1.59 -24.33
C LEU A 202 17.65 0.87 -25.08
N ASN A 203 17.34 0.19 -26.18
CA ASN A 203 18.33 -0.47 -27.01
C ASN A 203 18.96 0.51 -28.02
N GLU A 204 19.76 1.45 -27.52
CA GLU A 204 20.46 2.40 -28.36
C GLU A 204 21.70 1.79 -29.03
N ASP A 205 21.96 2.19 -30.28
CA ASP A 205 23.22 1.97 -30.98
C ASP A 205 24.32 2.95 -30.50
N TRP A 206 25.52 2.83 -31.07
CA TRP A 206 26.67 3.65 -30.71
C TRP A 206 26.49 5.16 -30.97
N ASN A 207 25.44 5.56 -31.71
CA ASN A 207 25.07 6.94 -32.01
C ASN A 207 23.81 7.40 -31.24
N GLY A 208 23.38 6.65 -30.23
CA GLY A 208 22.19 6.98 -29.44
C GLY A 208 20.89 6.81 -30.21
N ARG A 209 20.89 6.07 -31.33
CA ARG A 209 19.67 5.79 -32.09
C ARG A 209 19.02 4.50 -31.56
N PRO A 210 17.72 4.52 -31.25
CA PRO A 210 16.96 3.32 -30.92
C PRO A 210 17.10 2.24 -32.01
N LYS A 211 17.42 1.02 -31.59
CA LYS A 211 17.57 -0.15 -32.46
C LYS A 211 16.55 -1.21 -32.05
N SER A 212 15.75 -1.67 -33.02
CA SER A 212 14.76 -2.71 -32.77
C SER A 212 15.41 -4.08 -32.58
N VAL A 213 14.89 -4.83 -31.61
CA VAL A 213 15.14 -6.27 -31.46
C VAL A 213 13.96 -7.01 -32.10
N PRO A 214 14.18 -7.93 -33.06
CA PRO A 214 13.09 -8.70 -33.66
C PRO A 214 12.26 -9.42 -32.60
N PRO A 215 10.91 -9.35 -32.64
CA PRO A 215 10.04 -10.02 -31.68
C PRO A 215 10.27 -11.52 -31.60
N GLU A 216 10.68 -12.16 -32.69
CA GLU A 216 10.99 -13.59 -32.74
C GLU A 216 12.16 -13.94 -31.82
N ILE A 217 13.18 -13.07 -31.76
CA ILE A 217 14.34 -13.24 -30.88
C ILE A 217 13.94 -13.01 -29.42
N ILE A 218 13.06 -12.04 -29.16
CA ILE A 218 12.55 -11.76 -27.81
C ILE A 218 11.76 -12.98 -27.31
N ASN A 219 10.86 -13.52 -28.12
CA ASN A 219 10.07 -14.69 -27.80
C ASN A 219 10.94 -15.93 -27.57
N GLU A 220 11.98 -16.16 -28.38
CA GLU A 220 12.91 -17.27 -28.20
C GLU A 220 13.65 -17.20 -26.85
N VAL A 221 14.09 -16.01 -26.44
CA VAL A 221 14.70 -15.78 -25.12
C VAL A 221 13.69 -16.01 -23.99
N ILE A 222 12.46 -15.50 -24.15
CA ILE A 222 11.38 -15.68 -23.18
C ILE A 222 11.06 -17.16 -23.00
N GLU A 223 10.80 -17.88 -24.09
CA GLU A 223 10.48 -19.31 -24.07
C GLU A 223 11.59 -20.12 -23.41
N LEU A 224 12.85 -19.84 -23.75
CA LEU A 224 13.99 -20.54 -23.17
C LEU A 224 14.11 -20.30 -21.66
N LYS A 225 13.91 -19.05 -21.20
CA LYS A 225 13.96 -18.67 -19.79
C LYS A 225 12.76 -19.20 -19.00
N VAL A 226 11.56 -19.18 -19.59
CA VAL A 226 10.34 -19.75 -19.00
C VAL A 226 10.50 -21.26 -18.80
N ASN A 227 11.05 -21.96 -19.78
CA ASN A 227 11.30 -23.40 -19.69
C ASN A 227 12.47 -23.75 -18.76
N ASN A 228 13.39 -22.81 -18.49
CA ASN A 228 14.55 -23.03 -17.64
C ASN A 228 14.81 -21.86 -16.67
N PRO A 229 13.92 -21.60 -15.69
CA PRO A 229 13.97 -20.37 -14.89
C PRO A 229 15.23 -20.23 -14.01
N TRP A 230 15.84 -21.36 -13.64
CA TRP A 230 17.06 -21.43 -12.83
C TRP A 230 18.33 -21.02 -13.59
N MET A 231 18.29 -20.91 -14.92
CA MET A 231 19.47 -20.52 -15.69
C MET A 231 19.85 -19.07 -15.40
N SER A 232 21.11 -18.86 -15.04
CA SER A 232 21.70 -17.53 -14.92
C SER A 232 21.77 -16.83 -16.28
N LYS A 233 21.87 -15.49 -16.32
CA LYS A 233 22.11 -14.73 -17.57
C LYS A 233 23.28 -15.30 -18.38
N ASN A 234 24.34 -15.71 -17.69
CA ASN A 234 25.54 -16.29 -18.31
C ASN A 234 25.27 -17.66 -18.94
N ASP A 235 24.43 -18.48 -18.32
CA ASP A 235 24.09 -19.79 -18.86
C ASP A 235 23.08 -19.68 -20.00
N LEU A 236 22.10 -18.78 -19.89
CA LEU A 236 21.20 -18.42 -20.98
C LEU A 236 21.98 -17.93 -22.20
N TRP A 237 22.95 -17.04 -22.00
CA TRP A 237 23.82 -16.54 -23.07
C TRP A 237 24.58 -17.66 -23.78
N LYS A 238 25.10 -18.65 -23.04
CA LYS A 238 25.79 -19.80 -23.64
C LYS A 238 24.85 -20.65 -24.50
N VAL A 239 23.63 -20.90 -24.03
CA VAL A 239 22.62 -21.68 -24.78
C VAL A 239 22.21 -20.95 -26.05
N LEU A 240 21.84 -19.67 -25.95
CA LEU A 240 21.44 -18.84 -27.10
C LEU A 240 22.57 -18.70 -28.14
N LYS A 241 23.84 -18.68 -27.70
CA LYS A 241 24.99 -18.69 -28.63
C LYS A 241 25.20 -20.04 -29.30
N LYS A 242 24.97 -21.15 -28.59
CA LYS A 242 25.00 -22.49 -29.16
C LYS A 242 23.90 -22.67 -30.23
N GLU A 243 22.74 -22.08 -30.00
CA GLU A 243 21.59 -22.05 -30.94
C GLU A 243 21.74 -21.02 -32.07
N LYS A 244 22.85 -20.26 -32.09
CA LYS A 244 23.17 -19.23 -33.10
C LYS A 244 22.15 -18.09 -33.17
N VAL A 245 21.46 -17.80 -32.06
CA VAL A 245 20.54 -16.66 -31.94
C VAL A 245 21.31 -15.34 -32.10
N LYS A 246 20.83 -14.48 -33.00
CA LYS A 246 21.47 -13.20 -33.36
C LYS A 246 21.10 -12.09 -32.38
N LEU A 247 21.61 -12.22 -31.16
CA LEU A 247 21.36 -11.33 -30.02
C LEU A 247 22.69 -10.81 -29.43
N THR A 248 22.71 -9.56 -29.00
CA THR A 248 23.83 -8.97 -28.23
C THR A 248 23.62 -9.15 -26.72
N LYS A 249 24.69 -9.03 -25.91
CA LYS A 249 24.57 -9.15 -24.44
C LYS A 249 23.65 -8.08 -23.84
N LYS A 250 23.73 -6.85 -24.36
CA LYS A 250 22.87 -5.73 -23.96
C LYS A 250 21.40 -6.02 -24.24
N GLU A 251 21.09 -6.53 -25.42
CA GLU A 251 19.72 -6.90 -25.79
C GLU A 251 19.19 -8.05 -24.91
N LEU A 252 20.01 -9.07 -24.62
CA LEU A 252 19.64 -10.13 -23.68
C LEU A 252 19.29 -9.56 -22.30
N GLU A 253 20.14 -8.68 -21.80
CA GLU A 253 19.94 -8.03 -20.50
C GLU A 253 18.68 -7.18 -20.45
N LEU A 254 18.42 -6.38 -21.50
CA LEU A 254 17.17 -5.60 -21.60
C LEU A 254 15.93 -6.50 -21.60
N ILE A 255 15.96 -7.64 -22.30
CA ILE A 255 14.87 -8.61 -22.28
C ILE A 255 14.68 -9.18 -20.86
N LEU A 256 15.76 -9.53 -20.18
CA LEU A 256 15.70 -10.05 -18.80
C LEU A 256 15.19 -9.01 -17.80
N ILE A 257 15.58 -7.74 -17.94
CA ILE A 257 15.08 -6.64 -17.11
C ILE A 257 13.58 -6.43 -17.37
N ILE A 258 13.17 -6.29 -18.63
CA ILE A 258 11.81 -5.85 -18.98
C ILE A 258 10.77 -6.98 -18.83
N TYR A 259 11.14 -8.24 -19.12
CA TYR A 259 10.21 -9.36 -19.01
C TYR A 259 10.33 -10.14 -17.70
N PHE A 260 11.49 -10.12 -17.05
CA PHE A 260 11.76 -10.95 -15.86
C PHE A 260 12.19 -10.16 -14.61
N ASN A 261 12.33 -8.83 -14.70
CA ASN A 261 12.80 -7.96 -13.61
C ASN A 261 14.16 -8.41 -13.02
N GLU A 262 15.02 -9.03 -13.84
CA GLU A 262 16.37 -9.44 -13.44
C GLU A 262 17.35 -8.28 -13.66
N PHE A 263 17.59 -7.49 -12.62
CA PHE A 263 18.58 -6.42 -12.61
C PHE A 263 19.96 -6.97 -12.21
N GLU A 264 21.02 -6.58 -12.92
CA GLU A 264 22.39 -6.73 -12.41
C GLU A 264 22.73 -5.56 -11.49
N TYR A 265 23.20 -5.87 -10.28
CA TYR A 265 23.83 -4.92 -9.36
C TYR A 265 25.34 -5.15 -9.34
#